data_AF-A0A6B3CNG4-F1
#
_entry.id   AF-A0A6B3CNG4-F1
#
_cell.length_a   1.000
_cell.length_b   1.000
_cell.length_c   1.000
_cell.angle_alpha   90.00
_cell.angle_beta   90.00
_cell.angle_gamma   90.00
#
_symmetry.space_group_name_H-M   'P 1'
#
loop_
_entity.id
_entity.type
_entity.pdbx_description
1 polymer ?
#
loop_
_entity_poly.entity_id
_entity_poly.type
_entity_poly.pdbx_seq_one_letter_code
_entity_poly.pdbx_strand_id
1 'polypeptide(L)'
;EVCLLGTAAPAEPGIFDPVVRVKRERPQVAVLVLGPVPSPRGIAAAFAAGASGYVRHDERIEGVERAIMKARAGEAAVAPALLQGAFGELLNPAAQPDDEGQRLLQMLTPREV
;
A
#
# COMPACT_ATOMS: atom_id res chain seq x y z
N GLU A 1 8.15 -3.72 -19.95
CA GLU A 1 8.04 -2.26 -19.73
C GLU A 1 7.76 -1.99 -18.26
N VAL A 2 7.99 -0.76 -17.77
CA VAL A 2 7.71 -0.39 -16.38
C VAL A 2 6.82 0.85 -16.36
N CYS A 3 5.74 0.79 -15.59
CA CYS A 3 4.87 1.91 -15.29
C CYS A 3 5.16 2.40 -13.87
N LEU A 4 5.38 3.70 -13.72
CA LEU A 4 5.47 4.35 -12.41
C LEU A 4 4.12 4.97 -12.08
N LEU A 5 3.56 4.63 -10.91
CA LEU A 5 2.32 5.19 -10.41
C LEU A 5 2.60 5.96 -9.12
N GLY A 6 2.42 7.28 -9.16
CA GLY A 6 2.51 8.12 -7.96
C GLY A 6 1.19 8.15 -7.19
N THR A 7 1.26 8.09 -5.86
CA THR A 7 0.12 8.36 -4.97
C THR A 7 0.56 9.14 -3.72
N ALA A 8 -0.29 10.07 -3.29
CA ALA A 8 -0.12 10.78 -2.01
C ALA A 8 -0.91 10.11 -0.87
N ALA A 9 -1.89 9.26 -1.19
CA ALA A 9 -2.82 8.66 -0.23
C ALA A 9 -2.97 7.15 -0.51
N PRO A 10 -1.94 6.32 -0.25
CA PRO A 10 -1.93 4.91 -0.63
C PRO A 10 -2.95 4.03 0.13
N ALA A 11 -3.60 4.55 1.18
CA ALA A 11 -4.68 3.86 1.90
C ALA A 11 -6.09 4.27 1.42
N GLU A 12 -6.20 5.21 0.48
CA GLU A 12 -7.49 5.63 -0.06
C GLU A 12 -8.12 4.50 -0.89
N PRO A 13 -9.40 4.16 -0.67
CA PRO A 13 -10.07 3.13 -1.45
C PRO A 13 -10.03 3.43 -2.96
N GLY A 14 -9.77 2.41 -3.78
CA GLY A 14 -9.74 2.53 -5.25
C GLY A 14 -8.48 3.20 -5.82
N ILE A 15 -7.56 3.70 -4.99
CA ILE A 15 -6.34 4.37 -5.47
C ILE A 15 -5.47 3.49 -6.38
N PHE A 16 -5.58 2.17 -6.25
CA PHE A 16 -4.85 1.19 -7.05
C PHE A 16 -5.69 0.49 -8.14
N ASP A 17 -6.91 0.94 -8.42
CA ASP A 17 -7.71 0.45 -9.56
C ASP A 17 -6.96 0.54 -10.90
N PRO A 18 -6.16 1.60 -11.17
CA PRO A 18 -5.32 1.63 -12.36
C PRO A 18 -4.31 0.48 -12.43
N VAL A 19 -3.75 0.05 -11.29
CA VAL A 19 -2.81 -1.09 -11.22
C VAL A 19 -3.52 -2.37 -11.64
N VAL A 20 -4.71 -2.62 -11.09
CA VAL A 20 -5.54 -3.78 -11.44
C VAL A 20 -5.86 -3.78 -12.93
N ARG A 21 -6.23 -2.62 -13.49
CA ARG A 21 -6.52 -2.47 -14.92
C ARG A 21 -5.29 -2.76 -15.79
N VAL A 22 -4.13 -2.20 -15.45
CA VAL A 22 -2.87 -2.47 -16.17
C VAL A 22 -2.54 -3.96 -16.12
N LYS A 23 -2.66 -4.61 -14.96
CA LYS A 23 -2.36 -6.05 -14.84
C LYS A 23 -3.34 -6.93 -15.61
N ARG A 24 -4.60 -6.51 -15.74
CA ARG A 24 -5.60 -7.20 -16.55
C ARG A 24 -5.36 -7.06 -18.05
N GLU A 25 -5.04 -5.85 -18.52
CA GLU A 25 -4.92 -5.54 -19.96
C GLU A 25 -3.51 -5.78 -20.52
N ARG A 26 -2.48 -5.61 -19.69
CA ARG A 26 -1.06 -5.68 -20.05
C ARG A 26 -0.24 -6.34 -18.92
N PRO A 27 -0.45 -7.64 -18.63
CA PRO A 27 0.17 -8.32 -17.49
C PRO A 27 1.71 -8.26 -17.47
N GLN A 28 2.35 -8.13 -18.65
CA GLN A 28 3.79 -8.00 -18.83
C GLN A 28 4.38 -6.65 -18.38
N VAL A 29 3.54 -5.64 -18.12
CA VAL A 29 3.98 -4.34 -17.63
C VAL A 29 4.18 -4.43 -16.12
N ALA A 30 5.41 -4.23 -15.66
CA ALA A 30 5.68 -4.13 -14.23
C ALA A 30 5.19 -2.77 -13.72
N VAL A 31 4.52 -2.74 -12.56
CA VAL A 31 3.99 -1.49 -11.98
C VAL A 31 4.73 -1.20 -10.68
N LEU A 32 5.39 -0.04 -10.61
CA LEU A 32 6.06 0.45 -9.42
C LEU A 32 5.24 1.59 -8.83
N VAL A 33 4.85 1.45 -7.57
CA VAL A 33 4.16 2.51 -6.83
C VAL A 33 5.19 3.41 -6.15
N LEU A 34 5.04 4.71 -6.33
CA LEU A 34 5.77 5.76 -5.61
C LEU A 34 4.80 6.41 -4.63
N GLY A 35 5.09 6.31 -3.33
CA GLY A 35 4.18 6.85 -2.32
C GLY A 35 4.84 7.15 -0.97
N PRO A 36 4.10 7.78 -0.04
CA PRO A 36 4.61 8.12 1.28
C PRO A 36 4.87 6.88 2.13
N VAL A 37 5.72 7.05 3.15
CA VAL A 37 5.92 6.08 4.23
C VAL A 37 5.96 6.77 5.59
N PRO A 38 5.65 6.06 6.69
CA PRO A 38 5.13 4.68 6.72
C PRO A 38 3.67 4.62 6.26
N SER A 39 3.32 3.55 5.52
CA SER A 39 1.92 3.25 5.20
C SER A 39 1.73 1.74 4.98
N PRO A 40 1.73 0.92 6.05
CA PRO A 40 1.75 -0.53 5.90
C PRO A 40 0.50 -1.07 5.19
N ARG A 41 -0.71 -0.57 5.52
CA ARG A 41 -1.94 -0.86 4.74
C ARG A 41 -1.85 -0.45 3.28
N GLY A 42 -1.31 0.74 2.99
CA GLY A 42 -1.19 1.22 1.62
C GLY A 42 -0.19 0.41 0.79
N ILE A 43 0.93 0.02 1.40
CA ILE A 43 1.90 -0.90 0.82
C ILE A 43 1.23 -2.24 0.53
N ALA A 44 0.52 -2.82 1.51
CA ALA A 44 -0.21 -4.08 1.32
C ALA A 44 -1.26 -3.97 0.19
N ALA A 45 -2.02 -2.88 0.14
CA ALA A 45 -3.01 -2.63 -0.90
C ALA A 45 -2.39 -2.51 -2.30
N ALA A 46 -1.22 -1.87 -2.43
CA ALA A 46 -0.49 -1.80 -3.69
C ALA A 46 -0.10 -3.20 -4.19
N PHE A 47 0.45 -4.05 -3.32
CA PHE A 47 0.81 -5.42 -3.67
C PHE A 47 -0.41 -6.30 -3.96
N ALA A 48 -1.49 -6.16 -3.19
CA ALA A 48 -2.76 -6.85 -3.44
C ALA A 48 -3.35 -6.49 -4.82
N ALA A 49 -3.18 -5.24 -5.26
CA ALA A 49 -3.57 -4.79 -6.60
C ALA A 49 -2.63 -5.29 -7.73
N GLY A 50 -1.53 -5.95 -7.38
CA GLY A 50 -0.57 -6.53 -8.33
C GLY A 50 0.64 -5.64 -8.63
N ALA A 51 0.96 -4.65 -7.79
CA ALA A 51 2.19 -3.89 -7.95
C ALA A 51 3.43 -4.80 -7.88
N SER A 52 4.39 -4.52 -8.75
CA SER A 52 5.71 -5.16 -8.77
C SER A 52 6.68 -4.54 -7.76
N GLY A 53 6.30 -3.43 -7.11
CA GLY A 53 7.10 -2.82 -6.05
C GLY A 53 6.48 -1.55 -5.48
N TYR A 54 7.06 -1.10 -4.37
CA TYR A 54 6.72 0.14 -3.68
C TYR A 54 8.00 0.86 -3.28
N VAL A 55 8.12 2.11 -3.72
CA VAL A 55 9.26 2.97 -3.49
C VAL A 55 8.79 4.24 -2.79
N ARG A 56 9.58 4.70 -1.81
CA ARG A 56 9.24 5.89 -1.04
C ARG A 56 9.33 7.13 -1.94
N HIS A 57 8.43 8.09 -1.76
CA HIS A 57 8.44 9.33 -2.54
C HIS A 57 9.73 10.17 -2.38
N ASP A 58 10.47 9.96 -1.28
CA ASP A 58 11.70 10.66 -0.89
C ASP A 58 12.94 9.80 -1.18
N GLU A 59 12.75 8.67 -1.87
CA GLU A 59 13.85 7.85 -2.31
C GLU A 59 14.70 8.60 -3.33
N ARG A 60 16.01 8.39 -3.29
CA ARG A 60 16.91 9.00 -4.27
C ARG A 60 16.68 8.42 -5.65
N ILE A 61 17.00 9.18 -6.70
CA ILE A 61 16.82 8.76 -8.09
C ILE A 61 17.49 7.40 -8.35
N GLU A 62 18.70 7.18 -7.83
CA GLU A 62 19.42 5.92 -7.99
C GLU A 62 18.69 4.75 -7.32
N GLY A 63 17.96 5.02 -6.23
CA GLY A 63 17.09 4.04 -5.58
C GLY A 63 15.90 3.67 -6.47
N VAL A 64 15.28 4.66 -7.12
CA VAL A 64 14.19 4.44 -8.09
C VAL A 64 14.69 3.65 -9.30
N GLU A 65 15.86 3.99 -9.85
CA GLU A 65 16.46 3.27 -10.97
C GLU A 65 16.73 1.80 -10.64
N ARG A 66 17.29 1.52 -9.46
CA ARG A 66 17.46 0.14 -8.98
C ARG A 66 16.12 -0.60 -8.86
N ALA A 67 15.08 0.07 -8.38
CA ALA A 67 13.74 -0.50 -8.30
C ALA A 67 13.17 -0.83 -9.69
N ILE A 68 13.34 0.06 -10.66
CA ILE A 68 12.96 -0.17 -12.07
C ILE A 68 13.67 -1.41 -12.62
N MET A 69 14.98 -1.52 -12.40
CA MET A 69 15.77 -2.65 -12.89
C MET A 69 15.32 -3.98 -12.28
N LYS A 70 15.05 -4.01 -10.97
CA LYS A 70 14.47 -5.18 -10.30
C LYS A 70 13.11 -5.56 -10.86
N ALA A 71 12.22 -4.59 -11.01
CA ALA A 71 10.88 -4.82 -11.56
C ALA A 71 10.94 -5.36 -13.01
N ARG A 72 11.91 -4.91 -13.82
CA ARG A 72 12.15 -5.46 -15.17
C ARG A 72 12.66 -6.90 -15.16
N ALA A 73 13.42 -7.28 -14.13
CA ALA A 73 13.89 -8.65 -13.94
C ALA A 73 12.80 -9.59 -13.37
N GLY A 74 11.60 -9.07 -13.08
CA GLY A 74 10.53 -9.84 -12.43
C GLY A 74 10.69 -9.94 -10.92
N GLU A 75 11.61 -9.17 -10.33
CA GLU A 75 11.82 -9.13 -8.89
C GLU A 75 10.91 -8.08 -8.24
N ALA A 76 10.48 -8.37 -6.99
CA ALA A 76 9.78 -7.39 -6.18
C ALA A 76 10.72 -6.25 -5.76
N ALA A 77 10.34 -5.02 -6.09
CA ALA A 77 11.12 -3.82 -5.78
C ALA A 77 10.54 -3.10 -4.56
N VAL A 78 10.92 -3.54 -3.36
CA VAL A 78 10.49 -2.96 -2.08
C VAL A 78 11.55 -3.21 -1.02
N ALA A 79 11.71 -2.26 -0.10
CA ALA A 79 12.62 -2.42 1.03
C ALA A 79 12.07 -3.47 2.01
N PRO A 80 12.87 -4.45 2.48
CA PRO A 80 12.39 -5.50 3.38
C PRO A 80 11.69 -4.97 4.64
N ALA A 81 12.18 -3.87 5.21
CA ALA A 81 11.57 -3.23 6.38
C ALA A 81 10.13 -2.75 6.14
N LEU A 82 9.80 -2.33 4.92
CA LEU A 82 8.44 -1.90 4.56
C LEU A 82 7.49 -3.11 4.47
N LEU A 83 7.95 -4.23 3.92
CA LEU A 83 7.20 -5.48 3.91
C LEU A 83 7.00 -6.03 5.32
N GLN A 84 8.02 -5.97 6.17
CA GLN A 84 7.92 -6.37 7.57
C GLN A 84 6.84 -5.57 8.30
N GLY A 85 6.78 -4.25 8.10
CA GLY A 85 5.72 -3.41 8.65
C GLY A 85 4.33 -3.79 8.14
N ALA A 86 4.19 -4.00 6.82
CA ALA A 86 2.93 -4.38 6.20
C ALA A 86 2.41 -5.74 6.68
N PHE A 87 3.28 -6.75 6.76
CA PHE A 87 2.93 -8.05 7.32
C PHE A 87 2.70 -8.01 8.82
N GLY A 88 3.44 -7.19 9.57
CA GLY A 88 3.22 -7.00 10.99
C GLY A 88 1.79 -6.55 11.28
N GLU A 89 1.28 -5.60 10.52
CA GLU A 89 -0.10 -5.12 10.65
C GLU A 89 -1.14 -6.14 10.18
N LEU A 90 -0.85 -6.91 9.12
CA LEU A 90 -1.77 -7.93 8.61
C LEU A 90 -1.88 -9.13 9.56
N LEU A 91 -0.77 -9.55 10.17
CA LEU A 91 -0.68 -10.70 11.07
C LEU A 91 -1.15 -10.36 12.49
N ASN A 92 -0.91 -9.13 12.92
CA ASN A 92 -1.34 -8.62 14.22
C ASN A 92 -2.14 -7.34 13.99
N PRO A 93 -3.36 -7.45 13.43
CA PRO A 93 -4.22 -6.29 13.28
C PRO A 93 -4.43 -5.71 14.67
N ALA A 94 -4.08 -4.44 14.85
CA ALA A 94 -4.45 -3.73 16.05
C ALA A 94 -5.96 -3.89 16.20
N ALA A 95 -6.42 -4.32 17.38
CA ALA A 95 -7.83 -4.30 17.70
C ALA A 95 -8.30 -2.87 17.40
N GLN A 96 -9.14 -2.72 16.38
CA GLN A 96 -9.84 -1.44 16.21
C GLN A 96 -10.55 -1.23 17.54
N PRO A 97 -10.47 -0.03 18.16
CA PRO A 97 -11.29 0.25 19.32
C PRO A 97 -12.70 -0.10 18.89
N ASP A 98 -13.28 -1.13 19.52
CA ASP A 98 -14.46 -1.83 19.03
C ASP A 98 -15.40 -0.80 18.41
N ASP A 99 -15.77 -0.97 17.14
CA ASP A 99 -16.85 -0.19 16.55
C ASP A 99 -18.08 -0.27 17.46
N GLU A 100 -18.22 -1.37 18.21
CA GLU A 100 -19.17 -1.55 19.30
C GLU A 100 -18.99 -0.55 20.46
N GLY A 101 -17.78 -0.23 20.92
CA GLY A 101 -17.54 0.80 21.94
C GLY A 101 -17.94 2.20 21.47
N GLN A 102 -17.60 2.58 20.22
CA GLN A 102 -18.06 3.85 19.64
C GLN A 102 -19.56 3.86 19.37
N ARG A 103 -20.13 2.74 18.93
CA ARG A 103 -21.57 2.57 18.71
C ARG A 103 -22.34 2.62 20.02
N LEU A 104 -21.83 2.01 21.08
CA LEU A 104 -22.39 2.07 22.43
C LEU A 104 -22.30 3.49 22.99
N LEU A 105 -21.18 4.19 22.80
CA LEU A 105 -21.05 5.62 23.15
C LEU A 105 -22.11 6.49 22.45
N GLN A 106 -22.42 6.21 21.18
CA GLN A 106 -23.49 6.91 20.43
C GLN A 106 -24.91 6.51 20.89
N MET A 107 -25.05 5.40 21.63
CA MET A 107 -26.31 4.92 22.18
C MET A 107 -26.54 5.35 23.63
N LEU A 108 -25.55 5.99 24.28
CA LEU A 108 -25.70 6.51 25.63
C LEU A 108 -26.74 7.64 25.66
N THR A 109 -27.63 7.58 26.63
CA THR A 109 -28.57 8.65 26.93
C THR A 109 -27.85 9.78 27.67
N PRO A 110 -28.42 10.99 27.73
CA PRO A 110 -27.80 12.12 28.45
C PRO A 110 -27.50 11.88 29.93
N ARG A 111 -28.03 10.81 30.55
CA ARG A 111 -27.72 10.42 31.93
C ARG A 111 -26.48 9.52 32.06
N GLU A 112 -26.01 8.98 30.95
CA GLU A 112 -24.98 7.93 30.90
C GLU A 112 -23.63 8.44 30.36
N VAL A 113 -23.52 9.75 30.06
CA VAL A 113 -22.29 10.46 29.63
C VAL A 113 -21.64 11.18 30.82
#